data_AF-A0A820NZH2-F1
#
_entry.id   AF-A0A820NZH2-F1
#
_cell.length_a   1.000
_cell.length_b   1.000
_cell.length_c   1.000
_cell.angle_alpha   90.00
_cell.angle_beta   90.00
_cell.angle_gamma   90.00
#
_symmetry.space_group_name_H-M   'P 1'
#
loop_
_entity.id
_entity.type
_entity.pdbx_description
1 polymer ?
#
loop_
_entity_poly.entity_id
_entity_poly.type
_entity_poly.pdbx_seq_one_letter_code
_entity_poly.pdbx_strand_id
1 'polypeptide(L)'
;MPSDYVDRVLEHLKKKNADEKEFLEVAEEVLNCLRPVVEKHPEYEKLALLERFTEPERVIIFRVPWEDDNGQIHVNRGYRVQFNGAIGPYKGGLRFHPTVYLGIIKFLGLEQILKNSLTGLPIGGTYFDIS
;
A
#
# COMPACT_ATOMS: atom_id res chain seq x y z
N MET A 1 -4.77 16.38 24.15
CA MET A 1 -3.88 17.05 23.20
C MET A 1 -4.69 17.35 21.94
N PRO A 2 -4.54 18.49 21.26
CA PRO A 2 -5.10 18.62 19.92
C PRO A 2 -4.55 17.47 19.08
N SER A 3 -5.43 16.70 18.42
CA SER A 3 -5.03 15.64 17.49
C SER A 3 -4.12 16.28 16.45
N ASP A 4 -2.86 15.86 16.39
CA ASP A 4 -1.91 16.42 15.43
C ASP A 4 -2.19 15.85 14.03
N TYR A 5 -1.44 16.30 13.03
CA TYR A 5 -1.68 15.92 11.64
C TYR A 5 -1.62 14.40 11.44
N VAL A 6 -0.68 13.72 12.10
CA VAL A 6 -0.54 12.26 12.01
C VAL A 6 -1.77 11.56 12.58
N ASP A 7 -2.24 11.98 13.76
CA ASP A 7 -3.41 11.38 14.41
C ASP A 7 -4.68 11.51 13.53
N ARG A 8 -4.89 12.67 12.91
CA ARG A 8 -6.03 12.90 12.01
C ARG A 8 -6.01 11.97 10.79
N VAL A 9 -4.83 11.76 10.20
CA VAL A 9 -4.65 10.87 9.05
C VAL A 9 -4.88 9.42 9.45
N LEU A 10 -4.36 8.99 10.61
CA LEU A 10 -4.57 7.64 11.13
C LEU A 10 -6.04 7.35 11.43
N GLU A 11 -6.75 8.29 12.04
CA GLU A 11 -8.20 8.14 12.25
C GLU A 11 -8.97 7.99 10.94
N HIS A 12 -8.60 8.77 9.92
CA HIS A 12 -9.22 8.65 8.59
C HIS A 12 -8.92 7.30 7.95
N LEU A 13 -7.67 6.84 8.00
CA LEU A 13 -7.26 5.54 7.45
C LEU A 13 -7.98 4.38 8.13
N LYS A 14 -8.07 4.38 9.47
CA LYS A 14 -8.77 3.36 10.25
C LYS A 14 -10.26 3.28 9.89
N LYS A 15 -10.90 4.43 9.64
CA LYS A 15 -12.31 4.46 9.18
C LYS A 15 -12.48 3.93 7.76
N LYS A 16 -11.56 4.27 6.84
CA LYS A 16 -11.67 3.90 5.42
C LYS A 16 -11.29 2.44 5.14
N ASN A 17 -10.35 1.87 5.89
CA ASN A 17 -9.76 0.56 5.62
C ASN A 17 -9.94 -0.40 6.81
N ALA A 18 -11.08 -0.35 7.50
CA ALA A 18 -11.33 -1.06 8.76
C ALA A 18 -11.07 -2.59 8.68
N ASP A 19 -11.24 -3.18 7.49
CA ASP A 19 -11.05 -4.61 7.25
C ASP A 19 -9.61 -5.00 6.84
N GLU A 20 -8.69 -4.04 6.76
CA GLU A 20 -7.31 -4.24 6.30
C GLU A 20 -6.30 -4.10 7.46
N LYS A 21 -6.36 -5.04 8.41
CA LYS A 21 -5.61 -4.96 9.67
C LYS A 21 -4.09 -4.81 9.46
N GLU A 22 -3.50 -5.65 8.63
CA GLU A 22 -2.06 -5.65 8.36
C GLU A 22 -1.60 -4.34 7.73
N PHE A 23 -2.44 -3.71 6.90
CA PHE A 23 -2.14 -2.41 6.30
C PHE A 23 -2.22 -1.29 7.36
N LEU A 24 -3.25 -1.30 8.21
CA LEU A 24 -3.43 -0.29 9.25
C LEU A 24 -2.31 -0.31 10.29
N GLU A 25 -1.87 -1.50 10.71
CA GLU A 25 -0.77 -1.65 11.68
C GLU A 25 0.52 -1.03 11.17
N VAL A 26 0.92 -1.32 9.93
CA VAL A 26 2.15 -0.77 9.34
C VAL A 26 2.02 0.72 9.01
N ALA A 27 0.86 1.16 8.54
CA ALA A 27 0.62 2.58 8.33
C ALA A 27 0.76 3.37 9.64
N GLU A 28 0.28 2.82 10.76
CA GLU A 28 0.43 3.41 12.09
C GLU A 28 1.89 3.49 12.53
N GLU A 29 2.66 2.41 12.38
CA GLU A 29 4.09 2.40 12.69
C GLU A 29 4.86 3.44 11.86
N VAL A 30 4.67 3.43 10.55
CA VAL A 30 5.37 4.32 9.62
C VAL A 30 5.02 5.79 9.89
N LEU A 31 3.73 6.12 10.04
CA LEU A 31 3.32 7.51 10.26
C LEU A 31 3.80 8.04 11.62
N ASN A 32 3.86 7.20 12.65
CA ASN A 32 4.43 7.58 13.94
C ASN A 32 5.94 7.84 13.84
N CYS A 33 6.68 7.05 13.06
CA CYS A 33 8.09 7.30 12.78
C CYS A 33 8.33 8.62 12.01
N LEU A 34 7.39 9.02 11.16
CA LEU A 34 7.48 10.27 10.38
C LEU A 34 7.05 11.51 11.17
N ARG A 35 6.39 11.37 12.33
CA ARG A 35 5.86 12.48 13.14
C ARG A 35 6.89 13.59 13.39
N PRO A 36 8.14 13.32 13.83
CA PRO A 36 9.13 14.39 14.09
C PRO A 36 9.57 15.14 12.83
N VAL A 37 9.47 14.53 11.65
CA VAL A 37 9.79 15.17 10.37
C VAL A 37 8.63 16.07 9.96
N VAL A 38 7.40 15.57 10.07
CA VAL A 38 6.19 16.30 9.69
C VAL A 38 5.98 17.53 10.57
N GLU A 39 6.26 17.44 11.87
CA GLU A 39 6.22 18.59 12.79
C GLU A 39 7.18 19.73 12.39
N LYS A 40 8.32 19.40 11.78
CA LYS A 40 9.31 20.39 11.30
C LYS A 40 8.95 20.97 9.92
N HIS A 41 8.00 20.34 9.22
CA HIS A 41 7.62 20.66 7.84
C HIS A 41 6.11 20.86 7.71
N PRO A 42 5.56 21.97 8.25
CA PRO A 42 4.12 22.24 8.23
C PRO A 42 3.55 22.41 6.82
N GLU A 43 4.39 22.63 5.81
CA GLU A 43 4.00 22.64 4.39
C GLU A 43 3.45 21.29 3.91
N TYR A 44 3.85 20.17 4.52
CA TYR A 44 3.38 18.84 4.12
C TYR A 44 1.90 18.63 4.42
N GLU A 45 1.40 19.20 5.51
CA GLU A 45 -0.02 19.18 5.84
C GLU A 45 -0.85 19.94 4.80
N LYS A 46 -0.37 21.11 4.36
CA LYS A 46 -1.07 21.92 3.35
C LYS A 46 -1.20 21.21 2.01
N LEU A 47 -0.30 20.27 1.72
CA LEU A 47 -0.28 19.48 0.50
C LEU A 47 -0.96 18.12 0.64
N ALA A 48 -1.56 17.83 1.81
CA ALA A 48 -2.13 16.53 2.16
C ALA A 48 -1.15 15.37 1.87
N LEU A 49 0.12 15.57 2.24
CA LEU A 49 1.20 14.65 1.84
C LEU A 49 0.98 13.25 2.43
N LEU A 50 0.62 13.15 3.71
CA LEU A 50 0.43 11.86 4.38
C LEU A 50 -0.81 11.12 3.87
N GLU A 51 -1.89 11.85 3.55
CA GLU A 51 -3.08 11.27 2.92
C GLU A 51 -2.75 10.69 1.55
N ARG A 52 -1.97 11.42 0.73
CA ARG A 52 -1.52 10.95 -0.57
C ARG A 52 -0.50 9.83 -0.47
N PHE A 53 0.35 9.85 0.56
CA PHE A 53 1.38 8.86 0.77
C PHE A 53 0.79 7.51 1.19
N THR A 54 -0.30 7.51 1.93
CA THR A 54 -0.97 6.29 2.42
C THR A 54 -2.04 5.75 1.48
N GLU A 55 -2.44 6.53 0.47
CA GLU A 55 -3.34 6.06 -0.58
C GLU A 55 -2.54 5.53 -1.78
N PRO A 56 -2.79 4.29 -2.24
CA PRO A 56 -2.16 3.80 -3.47
C PRO A 56 -2.58 4.64 -4.68
N GLU A 57 -1.64 4.96 -5.57
CA GLU A 57 -1.93 5.66 -6.83
C GLU A 57 -2.92 4.88 -7.72
N ARG A 58 -2.84 3.54 -7.71
CA ARG A 58 -3.79 2.69 -8.44
C ARG A 58 -3.91 1.30 -7.83
N VAL A 59 -5.14 0.80 -7.75
CA VAL A 59 -5.47 -0.59 -7.44
C VAL A 59 -6.21 -1.20 -8.62
N ILE A 60 -5.75 -2.33 -9.13
CA ILE A 60 -6.39 -3.10 -10.20
C ILE A 60 -6.76 -4.46 -9.64
N ILE A 61 -8.03 -4.83 -9.77
CA ILE A 61 -8.57 -6.13 -9.37
C ILE A 61 -9.20 -6.75 -10.61
N PHE A 62 -8.82 -7.99 -10.93
CA PHE A 62 -9.30 -8.66 -12.14
C PHE A 62 -9.48 -10.16 -11.92
N ARG A 63 -10.29 -10.78 -12.79
CA ARG A 63 -10.57 -12.21 -12.76
C ARG A 63 -9.54 -12.98 -13.58
N VAL A 64 -9.11 -14.13 -13.05
CA VAL A 64 -8.16 -15.06 -13.70
C VAL A 64 -8.85 -16.43 -13.86
N PRO A 65 -9.55 -16.67 -14.99
CA PRO A 65 -10.08 -17.99 -15.29
C PRO A 65 -8.99 -18.89 -15.88
N TRP A 66 -8.96 -20.17 -15.49
CA TRP A 66 -8.04 -21.17 -16.05
C TRP A 66 -8.67 -22.56 -15.99
N GLU A 67 -8.14 -23.48 -16.79
CA GLU A 67 -8.58 -24.88 -16.88
C GLU A 67 -7.45 -25.77 -16.33
N ASP A 68 -7.79 -26.74 -15.48
CA ASP A 68 -6.82 -27.71 -14.95
C ASP A 68 -6.62 -28.91 -15.87
N ASP A 69 -5.66 -29.78 -15.54
CA ASP A 69 -5.34 -30.98 -16.32
C ASP A 69 -6.52 -31.98 -16.41
N ASN A 70 -7.56 -31.84 -15.56
CA ASN A 70 -8.77 -32.66 -15.58
C ASN A 70 -9.92 -32.01 -16.37
N GLY A 71 -9.68 -30.85 -17.00
CA GLY A 71 -10.70 -30.09 -17.72
C GLY A 71 -11.67 -29.32 -16.82
N GLN A 72 -11.36 -29.14 -15.53
CA GLN A 72 -12.18 -28.34 -14.63
C GLN A 72 -11.82 -26.86 -14.73
N ILE A 73 -12.83 -26.00 -14.80
CA ILE A 73 -12.63 -24.54 -14.84
C ILE A 73 -12.54 -23.98 -13.43
N HIS A 74 -11.44 -23.29 -13.18
CA HIS A 74 -11.15 -22.58 -11.94
C HIS A 74 -11.17 -21.07 -12.18
N VAL A 75 -11.49 -20.32 -11.13
CA VAL A 75 -11.55 -18.86 -11.18
C VAL A 75 -10.85 -18.29 -9.95
N ASN A 76 -9.72 -17.63 -10.19
CA ASN A 76 -8.94 -16.92 -9.19
C ASN A 76 -9.06 -15.40 -9.38
N ARG A 77 -8.58 -14.64 -8.40
CA ARG A 77 -8.61 -13.18 -8.42
C ARG A 77 -7.19 -12.62 -8.40
N GLY A 78 -6.88 -11.78 -9.38
CA GLY A 78 -5.63 -11.04 -9.45
C GLY A 78 -5.74 -9.65 -8.85
N TYR A 79 -4.67 -9.20 -8.21
CA TYR A 79 -4.51 -7.90 -7.58
C TYR A 79 -3.21 -7.25 -8.01
N ARG A 80 -3.27 -6.03 -8.54
CA ARG A 80 -2.10 -5.17 -8.77
C ARG A 80 -2.26 -3.86 -8.00
N VAL A 81 -1.39 -3.61 -7.03
CA VAL A 81 -1.37 -2.36 -6.28
C VAL A 81 -0.12 -1.58 -6.69
N GLN A 82 -0.33 -0.50 -7.44
CA GLN A 82 0.68 0.48 -7.79
C GLN A 82 0.62 1.58 -6.74
N PHE A 83 1.50 1.49 -5.75
CA PHE A 83 1.35 2.28 -4.53
C PHE A 83 1.92 3.68 -4.72
N ASN A 84 3.17 3.82 -5.13
CA ASN A 84 3.77 5.13 -5.39
C ASN A 84 4.85 5.08 -6.47
N GLY A 85 4.74 5.98 -7.45
CA GLY A 85 5.64 6.12 -8.60
C GLY A 85 6.54 7.36 -8.56
N ALA A 86 6.56 8.11 -7.45
CA ALA A 86 7.20 9.42 -7.38
C ALA A 86 8.70 9.41 -7.69
N ILE A 87 9.39 8.31 -7.38
CA ILE A 87 10.84 8.16 -7.60
C ILE A 87 11.18 7.28 -8.81
N GLY A 88 10.19 6.79 -9.57
CA GLY A 88 10.43 5.96 -10.76
C GLY A 88 9.32 4.94 -11.05
N PRO A 89 9.50 4.07 -12.05
CA PRO A 89 8.48 3.09 -12.42
C PRO A 89 8.19 2.13 -11.26
N TYR A 90 6.92 1.73 -11.14
CA TYR A 90 6.44 0.79 -10.14
C TYR A 90 7.21 -0.55 -10.20
N LYS A 91 7.97 -0.89 -9.16
CA LYS A 91 8.72 -2.15 -9.08
C LYS A 91 8.38 -3.00 -7.86
N GLY A 92 8.01 -4.26 -8.10
CA GLY A 92 7.56 -5.20 -7.08
C GLY A 92 7.31 -6.59 -7.63
N GLY A 93 7.35 -7.59 -6.74
CA GLY A 93 7.21 -9.00 -7.07
C GLY A 93 5.78 -9.42 -7.42
N LEU A 94 5.68 -10.63 -7.97
CA LEU A 94 4.45 -11.38 -8.14
C LEU A 94 4.43 -12.51 -7.11
N ARG A 95 3.35 -12.65 -6.37
CA ARG A 95 3.12 -13.77 -5.46
C ARG A 95 1.85 -14.53 -5.85
N PHE A 96 1.83 -15.81 -5.56
CA PHE A 96 0.65 -16.66 -5.69
C PHE A 96 0.45 -17.32 -4.34
N HIS A 97 -0.61 -16.95 -3.63
CA HIS A 97 -0.87 -17.55 -2.35
C HIS A 97 -2.36 -17.50 -2.00
N PRO A 98 -2.96 -18.61 -1.54
CA PRO A 98 -4.41 -18.71 -1.33
C PRO A 98 -4.95 -17.78 -0.23
N THR A 99 -4.09 -17.27 0.66
CA THR A 99 -4.49 -16.37 1.75
C THR A 99 -4.42 -14.88 1.38
N VAL A 100 -4.19 -14.57 0.11
CA VAL A 100 -3.98 -13.21 -0.34
C VAL A 100 -5.29 -12.47 -0.48
N TYR A 101 -5.33 -11.28 0.11
CA TYR A 101 -6.40 -10.31 -0.09
C TYR A 101 -5.82 -8.90 -0.14
N LEU A 102 -6.65 -7.92 -0.52
CA LEU A 102 -6.19 -6.55 -0.83
C LEU A 102 -5.38 -5.90 0.30
N GLY A 103 -5.76 -6.11 1.57
CA GLY A 103 -5.05 -5.55 2.72
C GLY A 103 -3.58 -5.97 2.79
N ILE A 104 -3.28 -7.25 2.55
CA ILE A 104 -1.90 -7.77 2.52
C ILE A 104 -1.10 -7.12 1.37
N ILE A 105 -1.73 -6.90 0.21
CA ILE A 105 -1.02 -6.33 -0.95
C ILE A 105 -0.76 -4.83 -0.78
N LYS A 106 -1.67 -4.10 -0.13
CA LYS A 106 -1.44 -2.69 0.24
C LYS A 106 -0.35 -2.57 1.30
N PHE A 107 -0.38 -3.42 2.33
CA PHE A 107 0.69 -3.54 3.32
C PHE A 107 2.06 -3.71 2.65
N LEU A 108 2.23 -4.73 1.81
CA LEU A 108 3.49 -5.00 1.12
C LEU A 108 3.89 -3.86 0.18
N GLY A 109 2.92 -3.22 -0.48
CA GLY A 109 3.16 -2.07 -1.34
C GLY A 109 3.74 -0.87 -0.59
N LEU A 110 3.22 -0.57 0.61
CA LEU A 110 3.69 0.54 1.44
C LEU A 110 5.13 0.33 1.91
N GLU A 111 5.45 -0.86 2.45
CA GLU A 111 6.82 -1.20 2.83
C GLU A 111 7.80 -1.13 1.65
N GLN A 112 7.35 -1.60 0.48
CA GLN A 112 8.19 -1.62 -0.71
C GLN A 112 8.58 -0.22 -1.18
N ILE A 113 7.75 0.80 -0.98
CA ILE A 113 8.10 2.21 -1.28
C ILE A 113 9.30 2.64 -0.45
N LEU A 114 9.23 2.42 0.88
CA LEU A 114 10.30 2.82 1.79
C LEU A 114 11.58 2.04 1.51
N LYS A 115 11.47 0.72 1.33
CA LYS A 115 12.60 -0.15 0.99
C LYS A 115 13.29 0.28 -0.31
N ASN A 116 12.52 0.59 -1.35
CA ASN A 116 13.06 1.02 -2.63
C ASN A 116 13.69 2.41 -2.54
N SER A 117 13.09 3.34 -1.81
CA SER A 117 13.65 4.68 -1.59
C SER A 117 15.02 4.63 -0.88
N LEU A 118 15.23 3.67 0.02
CA LEU A 118 16.51 3.51 0.73
C LEU A 118 17.65 3.00 -0.17
N THR A 119 17.35 2.46 -1.36
CA THR A 119 18.40 2.00 -2.30
C THR A 119 19.09 3.14 -3.05
N GLY A 120 18.51 4.34 -3.05
CA GLY A 120 19.00 5.49 -3.84
C GLY A 120 18.80 5.34 -5.36
N LEU A 121 18.17 4.27 -5.82
CA LEU A 121 17.84 4.04 -7.23
C LEU A 121 16.45 4.63 -7.56
N PRO A 122 16.22 5.08 -8.80
CA PRO A 122 14.93 5.65 -9.21
C PRO A 122 13.88 4.56 -9.45
N ILE A 123 13.39 3.93 -8.39
CA ILE A 123 12.42 2.82 -8.44
C ILE A 123 11.27 3.05 -7.44
N GLY A 124 10.04 3.12 -7.93
CA GLY A 124 8.84 3.25 -7.09
C GLY A 124 8.41 1.92 -6.44
N GLY A 125 7.41 1.96 -5.57
CA GLY A 125 6.87 0.78 -4.88
C GLY A 125 5.57 0.26 -5.50
N THR A 126 5.46 -1.06 -5.65
CA THR A 126 4.24 -1.76 -6.08
C THR A 126 4.28 -3.19 -5.59
N TYR A 127 3.15 -3.87 -5.56
CA TYR A 127 3.08 -5.31 -5.34
C TYR A 127 1.97 -5.93 -6.20
N PHE A 128 2.16 -7.18 -6.60
CA PHE A 128 1.23 -7.93 -7.45
C PHE A 128 1.02 -9.33 -6.90
N ASP A 129 -0.21 -9.80 -6.92
CA ASP A 129 -0.54 -11.12 -6.37
C ASP A 129 -1.80 -11.70 -7.01
N ILE A 130 -1.93 -13.02 -6.97
CA ILE A 130 -3.11 -13.76 -7.44
C ILE A 130 -3.52 -14.73 -6.33
N SER A 131 -4.77 -14.57 -5.86
CA SER A 131 -5.44 -15.43 -4.87
C SER A 131 -6.25 -16.52 -5.55
#